data_AF-J3AX18-F1
#
_entry.id   AF-J3AX18-F1
#
_cell.length_a   1.000
_cell.length_b   1.000
_cell.length_c   1.000
_cell.angle_alpha   90.00
_cell.angle_beta   90.00
_cell.angle_gamma   90.00
#
_symmetry.space_group_name_H-M   'P 1'
#
loop_
_entity.id
_entity.type
_entity.pdbx_description
1 polymer ?
#
loop_
_entity_poly.entity_id
_entity_poly.type
_entity_poly.pdbx_seq_one_letter_code
_entity_poly.pdbx_strand_id
1 'polypeptide(L)'
;MKTQNSAQALTGSACPKKATELFYVTHPKAPKALLGPFLTEADAECGRIVMRSADALVTSALIDHLDDFTRSHAVNNGQVCRAFAGADHQGSVCHD
;
A
#
# COMPACT_ATOMS: atom_id res chain seq x y z
N MET A 1 8.49 -52.21 -2.90
CA MET A 1 9.14 -50.93 -3.22
C MET A 1 8.90 -50.63 -4.70
N LYS A 2 8.21 -49.54 -5.03
CA LYS A 2 7.89 -49.13 -6.40
C LYS A 2 8.32 -47.66 -6.59
N THR A 3 9.39 -47.51 -7.36
CA THR A 3 9.60 -46.61 -8.52
C THR A 3 9.26 -45.11 -8.48
N GLN A 4 10.25 -44.38 -9.01
CA GLN A 4 10.16 -43.16 -9.84
C GLN A 4 10.37 -41.80 -9.16
N ASN A 5 11.66 -41.44 -9.17
CA ASN A 5 12.19 -40.10 -9.42
C ASN A 5 11.32 -39.32 -10.43
N SER A 6 10.86 -38.15 -10.02
CA SER A 6 10.44 -37.08 -10.90
C SER A 6 10.88 -35.77 -10.28
N ALA A 7 12.16 -35.45 -10.47
CA ALA A 7 12.67 -34.08 -10.36
C ALA A 7 11.91 -33.21 -11.36
N GLN A 8 10.84 -32.57 -10.90
CA GLN A 8 10.13 -31.57 -11.67
C GLN A 8 10.96 -30.29 -11.60
N ALA A 9 11.83 -30.10 -12.60
CA ALA A 9 12.55 -28.85 -12.78
C ALA A 9 11.51 -27.73 -12.91
N LEU A 10 11.48 -26.84 -11.90
CA LEU A 10 10.73 -25.60 -11.95
C LEU A 10 11.30 -24.80 -13.13
N THR A 11 10.55 -24.79 -14.21
CA THR A 11 10.79 -23.98 -15.40
C THR A 11 10.99 -22.55 -14.95
N GLY A 12 12.24 -22.08 -15.07
CA GLY A 12 12.61 -20.69 -14.89
C GLY A 12 11.88 -19.85 -15.93
N SER A 13 10.67 -19.40 -15.60
CA SER A 13 10.07 -18.28 -16.31
C SER A 13 10.83 -17.04 -15.88
N ALA A 14 11.75 -16.60 -16.74
CA ALA A 14 12.22 -15.23 -16.74
C ALA A 14 11.08 -14.32 -17.22
N CYS A 15 9.96 -14.31 -16.48
CA CYS A 15 9.02 -13.21 -16.55
C CYS A 15 9.74 -12.04 -15.87
N PRO A 16 10.00 -10.91 -16.56
CA PRO A 16 10.39 -9.70 -15.86
C PRO A 16 9.29 -9.44 -14.83
N LYS A 17 9.65 -9.40 -13.54
CA LYS A 17 8.70 -8.98 -12.50
C LYS A 17 8.16 -7.63 -12.94
N LYS A 18 6.86 -7.54 -13.24
CA LYS A 18 6.22 -6.27 -13.56
C LYS A 18 6.52 -5.33 -12.39
N ALA A 19 7.03 -4.13 -12.69
CA ALA A 19 7.23 -3.11 -11.67
C ALA A 19 5.92 -2.94 -10.89
N THR A 20 6.01 -2.97 -9.57
CA THR A 20 4.86 -2.77 -8.70
C THR A 20 4.73 -1.29 -8.43
N GLU A 21 3.53 -0.74 -8.60
CA GLU A 21 3.25 0.64 -8.23
C GLU A 21 2.84 0.70 -6.76
N LEU A 22 3.49 1.57 -6.00
CA LEU A 22 3.13 1.89 -4.63
C LEU A 22 2.72 3.35 -4.53
N PHE A 23 1.80 3.63 -3.62
CA PHE A 23 1.28 4.97 -3.37
C PHE A 23 1.75 5.48 -2.01
N TYR A 24 1.94 6.80 -1.92
CA TYR A 24 2.45 7.50 -0.75
C TYR A 24 1.70 8.80 -0.58
N VAL A 25 1.54 9.24 0.67
CA VAL A 25 1.13 10.60 0.96
C VAL A 25 2.39 11.44 1.16
N THR A 26 2.57 12.45 0.33
CA THR A 26 3.69 13.39 0.37
C THR A 26 3.20 14.79 0.67
N HIS A 27 4.13 15.68 0.97
CA HIS A 27 3.82 17.09 1.16
C HIS A 27 4.94 17.94 0.53
N PRO A 28 4.64 19.02 -0.21
CA PRO A 28 5.64 19.81 -0.93
C PRO A 28 6.78 20.36 -0.06
N LYS A 29 6.51 20.56 1.24
CA LYS A 29 7.49 21.06 2.22
C LYS A 29 8.21 19.95 3.01
N ALA A 30 7.92 18.69 2.74
CA ALA A 30 8.54 17.55 3.43
C ALA A 30 9.48 16.80 2.46
N PRO A 31 10.73 16.53 2.85
CA PRO A 31 11.69 15.83 1.98
C PRO A 31 11.41 14.32 1.84
N LYS A 32 10.43 13.79 2.58
CA LYS A 32 10.04 12.37 2.59
C LYS A 32 8.52 12.27 2.56
N ALA A 33 8.04 11.11 2.11
CA ALA A 33 6.63 10.76 2.30
C ALA A 33 6.26 10.87 3.78
N LEU A 34 5.11 11.48 4.03
CA LEU A 34 4.52 11.57 5.36
C LEU A 34 3.87 10.25 5.77
N LEU A 35 3.31 9.51 4.80
CA LEU A 35 2.68 8.23 5.04
C LEU A 35 2.79 7.31 3.82
N GLY A 36 2.81 6.00 4.07
CA GLY A 36 2.92 4.96 3.05
C GLY A 36 4.01 3.96 3.39
N PRO A 37 4.23 2.94 2.53
CA PRO A 37 3.54 2.72 1.26
C PRO A 37 2.09 2.25 1.41
N PHE A 38 1.33 2.37 0.33
CA PHE A 38 0.00 1.80 0.12
C PHE A 38 -0.02 1.01 -1.19
N LEU A 39 -0.83 -0.05 -1.24
CA LEU A 39 -1.00 -0.87 -2.45
C LEU A 39 -1.99 -0.28 -3.45
N THR A 40 -2.84 0.66 -3.00
CA THR A 40 -3.86 1.30 -3.85
C THR A 40 -3.89 2.80 -3.60
N GLU A 41 -4.24 3.55 -4.64
CA GLU A 41 -4.44 5.00 -4.55
C GLU A 41 -5.56 5.36 -3.56
N ALA A 42 -6.67 4.60 -3.57
CA ALA A 42 -7.79 4.83 -2.68
C ALA A 42 -7.42 4.70 -1.20
N ASP A 43 -6.56 3.73 -0.85
CA ASP A 43 -6.06 3.59 0.51
C ASP A 43 -5.11 4.73 0.89
N ALA A 44 -4.26 5.18 -0.04
CA ALA A 44 -3.41 6.35 0.17
C ALA A 44 -4.23 7.63 0.35
N GLU A 45 -5.35 7.76 -0.36
CA GLU A 45 -6.28 8.87 -0.22
C GLU A 45 -6.98 8.86 1.14
N CYS A 46 -7.37 7.68 1.65
CA CYS A 46 -7.82 7.54 3.03
C CYS A 46 -6.72 8.02 4.01
N GLY A 47 -5.46 7.67 3.75
CA GLY A 47 -4.31 8.15 4.51
C GLY A 47 -4.16 9.67 4.48
N ARG A 48 -4.34 10.29 3.31
CA ARG A 48 -4.31 11.75 3.13
C ARG A 48 -5.40 12.44 3.95
N ILE A 49 -6.63 11.90 3.92
CA ILE A 49 -7.77 12.39 4.70
C ILE A 49 -7.46 12.31 6.20
N VAL A 50 -7.03 11.13 6.69
CA VAL A 50 -6.75 10.90 8.11
C VAL A 50 -5.63 11.80 8.65
N MET A 51 -4.62 12.08 7.82
CA MET A 51 -3.48 12.89 8.23
C MET A 51 -3.82 14.37 8.44
N ARG A 52 -4.89 14.87 7.80
CA ARG A 52 -5.39 16.25 7.90
C ARG A 52 -4.33 17.34 7.69
N SER A 53 -3.29 17.03 6.91
CA SER A 53 -2.28 18.01 6.50
C SER A 53 -2.80 18.73 5.26
N ALA A 54 -2.93 20.06 5.36
CA ALA A 54 -3.11 20.89 4.17
C ALA A 54 -1.99 20.61 3.16
N ASP A 55 -2.31 20.74 1.88
CA ASP A 55 -1.38 20.54 0.75
C ASP A 55 -0.71 19.16 0.65
N ALA A 56 -1.11 18.18 1.48
CA ALA A 56 -0.68 16.80 1.29
C ALA A 56 -1.31 16.21 0.02
N LEU A 57 -0.52 15.41 -0.70
CA LEU A 57 -0.87 14.84 -2.00
C LEU A 57 -0.61 13.34 -2.00
N VAL A 58 -1.38 12.59 -2.80
CA VAL A 58 -1.04 11.21 -3.12
C VAL A 58 -0.08 11.22 -4.32
N THR A 59 1.02 10.50 -4.19
CA THR A 59 2.01 10.29 -5.26
C THR A 59 2.30 8.81 -5.41
N SER A 60 2.62 8.34 -6.62
CA SER A 60 3.03 6.96 -6.85
C SER A 60 4.52 6.83 -7.17
N ALA A 61 5.05 5.64 -6.90
CA ALA A 61 6.40 5.24 -7.31
C ALA A 61 6.39 3.79 -7.80
N LEU A 62 7.09 3.54 -8.90
CA LEU A 62 7.32 2.20 -9.42
C LEU A 62 8.54 1.59 -8.74
N ILE A 63 8.40 0.35 -8.29
CA ILE A 63 9.47 -0.45 -7.69
C ILE A 63 9.66 -1.76 -8.46
N ASP A 64 10.91 -2.18 -8.61
CA ASP A 64 11.25 -3.43 -9.32
C ASP A 64 10.84 -4.68 -8.52
N HIS A 65 10.84 -4.55 -7.19
CA HIS A 65 10.56 -5.65 -6.29
C HIS A 65 9.85 -5.19 -5.01
N LEU A 66 8.69 -5.78 -4.74
CA LEU A 66 7.97 -5.63 -3.47
C LEU A 66 8.24 -6.84 -2.58
N ASP A 67 9.03 -6.65 -1.52
CA ASP A 67 9.23 -7.68 -0.50
C ASP A 67 8.01 -7.85 0.42
N ASP A 68 7.96 -8.96 1.15
CA ASP A 68 6.81 -9.33 1.97
C ASP A 68 6.60 -8.40 3.18
N PHE A 69 7.68 -7.83 3.72
CA PHE A 69 7.58 -6.88 4.83
C PHE A 69 6.93 -5.59 4.35
N THR A 70 7.42 -5.03 3.24
CA THR A 70 6.86 -3.84 2.60
C THR A 70 5.41 -4.08 2.18
N ARG A 71 5.08 -5.27 1.64
CA ARG A 71 3.71 -5.66 1.32
C ARG A 71 2.81 -5.68 2.54
N SER A 72 3.22 -6.36 3.60
CA SER A 72 2.45 -6.47 4.85
C SER A 72 2.20 -5.09 5.45
N HIS A 73 3.23 -4.23 5.47
CA HIS A 73 3.12 -2.87 5.95
C HIS A 73 2.14 -2.04 5.10
N ALA A 74 2.18 -2.17 3.77
CA ALA A 74 1.26 -1.47 2.88
C ALA A 74 -0.20 -1.92 3.05
N VAL A 75 -0.44 -3.22 3.28
CA VAL A 75 -1.77 -3.75 3.61
C VAL A 75 -2.27 -3.16 4.92
N ASN A 76 -1.42 -3.16 5.96
CA ASN A 76 -1.78 -2.61 7.27
C ASN A 76 -2.13 -1.12 7.18
N ASN A 77 -1.33 -0.33 6.46
CA ASN A 77 -1.61 1.09 6.25
C ASN A 77 -2.98 1.31 5.61
N GLY A 78 -3.32 0.54 4.57
CA GLY A 78 -4.64 0.66 3.93
C GLY A 78 -5.80 0.30 4.85
N GLN A 79 -5.68 -0.80 5.59
CA GLN A 79 -6.72 -1.20 6.55
C GLN A 79 -6.94 -0.17 7.65
N VAL A 80 -5.85 0.32 8.26
CA VAL A 80 -5.90 1.33 9.32
C VAL A 80 -6.49 2.63 8.81
N CYS A 81 -5.95 3.18 7.71
CA CYS A 81 -6.41 4.47 7.19
C CYS A 81 -7.87 4.42 6.74
N ARG A 82 -8.33 3.32 6.14
CA ARG A 82 -9.73 3.15 5.77
C ARG A 82 -10.66 3.13 6.98
N ALA A 83 -10.26 2.43 8.05
CA ALA A 83 -11.02 2.39 9.29
C ALA A 83 -11.16 3.79 9.93
N PHE A 84 -10.05 4.54 10.01
CA PHE A 84 -10.08 5.90 10.57
C PHE A 84 -10.82 6.90 9.68
N ALA A 85 -10.68 6.82 8.35
CA ALA A 85 -11.43 7.67 7.43
C ALA A 85 -12.95 7.44 7.54
N GLY A 86 -13.38 6.18 7.72
CA GLY A 86 -14.78 5.83 7.94
C GLY A 86 -15.31 6.22 9.34
N ALA A 87 -14.45 6.18 10.37
CA ALA A 87 -14.81 6.62 11.72
C ALA A 87 -15.06 8.14 11.80
N ASP A 88 -14.30 8.92 11.04
CA ASP A 88 -14.50 10.37 10.92
C ASP A 88 -15.90 10.74 10.41
N HIS A 89 -16.51 9.88 9.60
CA HIS A 89 -17.87 10.11 9.08
C HIS A 89 -18.97 9.82 10.10
N GLN A 90 -18.70 9.04 11.15
CA GLN A 90 -19.67 8.73 12.21
C GLN A 90 -19.65 9.74 13.37
N GLY A 91 -18.57 10.51 13.52
CA GLY A 91 -18.44 11.54 14.57
C GLY A 91 -19.13 12.88 14.28
N SER A 92 -19.74 13.05 13.10
CA SER A 92 -20.40 14.30 12.67
C SER A 92 -21.92 14.30 12.85
N VAL A 93 -22.50 13.31 13.54
CA VAL A 93 -23.91 13.38 13.93
C VAL A 93 -23.99 14.22 15.20
N CYS A 94 -24.10 15.54 15.03
CA CYS A 94 -24.58 16.42 16.09
C CYS A 94 -25.97 15.90 16.51
N HIS A 95 -26.09 15.43 17.74
CA HIS A 95 -27.39 15.28 18.38
C HIS A 95 -27.88 16.69 18.70
N ASP A 96 -28.79 17.19 17.87
CA ASP A 96 -29.66 18.33 18.20
C ASP A 96 -30.59 17.99 19.38
#